data_AF-A0A8E1RLP5-F1
#
_entry.id   AF-A0A8E1RLP5-F1
#
_cell.length_a   1.000
_cell.length_b   1.000
_cell.length_c   1.000
_cell.angle_alpha   90.00
_cell.angle_beta   90.00
_cell.angle_gamma   90.00
#
_symmetry.space_group_name_H-M   'P 1'
#
loop_
_entity.id
_entity.type
_entity.pdbx_description
1 polymer ?
#
loop_
_entity_poly.entity_id
_entity_poly.type
_entity_poly.pdbx_seq_one_letter_code
_entity_poly.pdbx_strand_id
1 'polypeptide(L)'
;MRNSARYLLVCSALLLTGMRDPFRPPDDPCATAELAQWHYRGMVGGQQRVGILLDGQRRWHRLKEHERFPAGWRITAINETELVIDVGDTCDPEEWAWQREGKDKNEVKDSAVAAGVQPPAVGRRAKAGHAGGG
;
A
#
# COMPACT_ATOMS: atom_id res chain seq x y z
N MET A 1 22.24 -50.20 -16.78
CA MET A 1 20.93 -49.50 -16.65
C MET A 1 20.47 -49.31 -15.20
N ARG A 2 20.60 -50.32 -14.30
CA ARG A 2 20.06 -50.26 -12.91
C ARG A 2 20.68 -49.19 -11.99
N ASN A 3 21.96 -48.83 -12.17
CA ASN A 3 22.61 -47.79 -11.34
C ASN A 3 22.23 -46.37 -11.76
N SER A 4 22.03 -46.12 -13.06
CA SER A 4 21.61 -44.81 -13.58
C SER A 4 20.23 -44.42 -13.10
N ALA A 5 19.27 -45.37 -13.06
CA ALA A 5 17.94 -45.14 -12.49
C ALA A 5 17.99 -44.81 -10.98
N ARG A 6 18.92 -45.43 -10.24
CA ARG A 6 19.13 -45.13 -8.81
C ARG A 6 19.75 -43.75 -8.59
N TYR A 7 20.72 -43.35 -9.42
CA TYR A 7 21.28 -42.00 -9.39
C TYR A 7 20.24 -40.94 -9.71
N LEU A 8 19.41 -41.17 -10.75
CA LEU A 8 18.31 -40.26 -11.08
C LEU A 8 17.33 -40.13 -9.93
N LEU A 9 16.93 -41.25 -9.29
CA LEU A 9 16.07 -41.21 -8.11
C LEU A 9 16.69 -40.43 -6.93
N VAL A 10 17.98 -40.59 -6.67
CA VAL A 10 18.68 -39.86 -5.60
C VAL A 10 18.78 -38.36 -5.93
N CYS A 11 19.10 -38.00 -7.17
CA CYS A 11 19.13 -36.61 -7.61
C CYS A 11 17.73 -35.97 -7.57
N SER A 12 16.69 -36.67 -8.01
CA SER A 12 15.30 -36.21 -7.90
C SER A 12 14.89 -36.01 -6.45
N ALA A 13 15.25 -36.94 -5.55
CA ALA A 13 15.00 -36.80 -4.13
C ALA A 13 15.68 -35.55 -3.55
N LEU A 14 16.96 -35.31 -3.86
CA LEU A 14 17.70 -34.12 -3.40
C LEU A 14 17.10 -32.80 -3.90
N LEU A 15 16.60 -32.76 -5.14
CA LEU A 15 15.94 -31.58 -5.70
C LEU A 15 14.55 -31.35 -5.09
N LEU A 16 13.82 -32.41 -4.78
CA LEU A 16 12.49 -32.35 -4.15
C LEU A 16 12.55 -32.08 -2.65
N THR A 17 13.63 -32.48 -1.97
CA THR A 17 13.87 -32.23 -0.53
C THR A 17 14.85 -31.09 -0.28
N GLY A 18 15.25 -30.35 -1.32
CA GLY A 18 16.05 -29.14 -1.16
C GLY A 18 15.34 -28.23 -0.16
N MET A 19 16.03 -27.88 0.93
CA MET A 19 15.47 -27.12 2.04
C MET A 19 14.77 -25.87 1.49
N ARG A 20 13.44 -25.81 1.66
CA ARG A 20 12.70 -24.57 1.39
C ARG A 20 13.37 -23.46 2.19
N ASP A 21 13.59 -22.33 1.54
CA ASP A 21 14.12 -21.15 2.20
C ASP A 21 13.17 -20.79 3.36
N PRO A 22 13.61 -20.93 4.63
CA PRO A 22 12.76 -20.66 5.79
C PRO A 22 12.33 -19.20 5.89
N PHE A 23 12.96 -18.30 5.13
CA PHE A 23 12.69 -16.88 5.11
C PHE A 23 11.90 -16.43 3.87
N ARG A 24 11.66 -17.34 2.91
CA ARG A 24 10.84 -17.00 1.74
C ARG A 24 9.37 -16.85 2.21
N PRO A 25 8.75 -15.69 1.99
CA PRO A 25 7.35 -15.51 2.31
C PRO A 25 6.50 -16.50 1.49
N PRO A 26 5.35 -16.94 2.03
CA PRO A 26 4.38 -17.71 1.25
C PRO A 26 4.03 -16.98 -0.05
N ASP A 27 3.70 -17.75 -1.09
CA ASP A 27 3.19 -17.15 -2.32
C ASP A 27 1.91 -16.36 -2.01
N ASP A 28 1.75 -15.20 -2.65
CA ASP A 28 0.65 -14.26 -2.44
C ASP A 28 -0.29 -14.28 -3.65
N PRO A 29 -1.23 -15.24 -3.72
CA PRO A 29 -2.11 -15.40 -4.88
C PRO A 29 -3.09 -14.23 -5.04
N CYS A 30 -3.36 -13.49 -3.97
CA CYS A 30 -4.25 -12.33 -3.96
C CYS A 30 -3.51 -11.03 -4.30
N ALA A 31 -2.18 -11.08 -4.39
CA ALA A 31 -1.30 -9.93 -4.56
C ALA A 31 -1.58 -8.82 -3.52
N THR A 32 -1.91 -9.22 -2.29
CA THR A 32 -2.18 -8.33 -1.14
C THR A 32 -0.97 -7.45 -0.82
N ALA A 33 0.26 -7.98 -0.97
CA ALA A 33 1.48 -7.21 -0.78
C ALA A 33 1.63 -6.09 -1.83
N GLU A 34 1.14 -6.31 -3.06
CA GLU A 34 1.09 -5.26 -4.07
C GLU A 34 0.00 -4.24 -3.71
N LEU A 35 -1.21 -4.68 -3.32
CA LEU A 35 -2.31 -3.80 -2.90
C LEU A 35 -1.89 -2.79 -1.83
N ALA A 36 -1.15 -3.25 -0.82
CA ALA A 36 -0.69 -2.41 0.29
C ALA A 36 0.26 -1.28 -0.13
N GLN A 37 0.85 -1.33 -1.33
CA GLN A 37 1.79 -0.31 -1.83
C GLN A 37 1.11 0.79 -2.65
N TRP A 38 -0.18 0.66 -2.95
CA TRP A 38 -0.94 1.67 -3.68
C TRP A 38 -1.50 2.73 -2.74
N HIS A 39 -1.50 3.97 -3.22
CA HIS A 39 -1.95 5.13 -2.48
C HIS A 39 -3.03 5.87 -3.26
N TYR A 40 -4.23 5.96 -2.70
CA TYR A 40 -5.33 6.71 -3.30
C TYR A 40 -5.18 8.21 -2.99
N ARG A 41 -5.07 9.05 -4.03
CA ARG A 41 -4.88 10.51 -3.87
C ARG A 41 -6.16 11.31 -4.01
N GLY A 42 -7.24 10.66 -4.45
CA GLY A 42 -8.55 11.25 -4.65
C GLY A 42 -9.08 11.02 -6.05
N MET A 43 -10.21 11.66 -6.34
CA MET A 43 -10.91 11.50 -7.63
C MET A 43 -11.09 12.84 -8.34
N VAL A 44 -11.23 12.77 -9.66
CA VAL A 44 -11.68 13.86 -10.51
C VAL A 44 -13.13 13.58 -10.92
N GLY A 45 -14.01 14.54 -10.65
CA GLY A 45 -15.41 14.50 -11.06
C GLY A 45 -15.62 15.05 -12.49
N GLY A 46 -16.72 14.67 -13.13
CA GLY A 46 -17.07 15.06 -14.50
C GLY A 46 -18.17 14.15 -15.07
N GLN A 47 -18.19 13.95 -16.39
CA GLN A 47 -19.10 12.97 -17.01
C GLN A 47 -18.84 11.54 -16.55
N GLN A 48 -17.59 11.22 -16.21
CA GLN A 48 -17.20 9.94 -15.63
C GLN A 48 -16.25 10.21 -14.45
N ARG A 49 -16.46 9.50 -13.35
CA ARG A 49 -15.57 9.57 -12.19
C ARG A 49 -14.26 8.84 -12.49
N VAL A 50 -13.14 9.49 -12.17
CA VAL A 50 -11.79 8.94 -12.38
C VAL A 50 -11.03 8.99 -11.07
N GLY A 51 -10.58 7.83 -10.59
CA GLY A 51 -9.69 7.71 -9.43
C GLY A 51 -8.24 7.98 -9.81
N ILE A 52 -7.52 8.65 -8.92
CA ILE A 52 -6.09 8.96 -9.05
C ILE A 52 -5.32 8.16 -8.01
N LEU A 53 -4.48 7.24 -8.48
CA LEU A 53 -3.63 6.43 -7.61
C LEU A 53 -2.15 6.65 -7.90
N LEU A 54 -1.35 6.43 -6.87
CA LEU A 54 0.10 6.31 -6.96
C LEU A 54 0.48 4.86 -6.61
N ASP A 55 1.22 4.18 -7.48
CA ASP A 55 1.71 2.82 -7.19
C ASP A 55 2.95 2.85 -6.27
N GLY A 56 3.39 1.67 -5.82
CA GLY A 56 4.61 1.52 -5.01
C GLY A 56 5.90 2.00 -5.70
N GLN A 57 5.89 2.11 -7.03
CA GLN A 57 6.99 2.64 -7.84
C GLN A 57 6.87 4.16 -8.07
N ARG A 58 5.93 4.83 -7.40
CA ARG A 58 5.63 6.26 -7.52
C ARG A 58 5.17 6.68 -8.91
N ARG A 59 4.53 5.79 -9.67
CA ARG A 59 3.88 6.13 -10.94
C ARG A 59 2.43 6.47 -10.72
N TRP A 60 1.97 7.45 -11.48
CA TRP A 60 0.59 7.93 -11.44
C TRP A 60 -0.29 7.09 -12.35
N HIS A 61 -1.44 6.68 -11.82
CA HIS A 61 -2.46 5.93 -12.54
C HIS A 61 -3.81 6.64 -12.46
N ARG A 62 -4.56 6.56 -13.55
CA ARG A 62 -5.92 7.10 -13.67
C ARG A 62 -6.84 5.95 -14.04
N LEU A 63 -7.80 5.64 -13.19
CA LEU A 63 -8.65 4.48 -13.39
C LEU A 63 -10.11 4.84 -13.22
N LYS A 64 -10.96 4.13 -13.96
CA LYS A 64 -12.40 4.30 -13.96
C LYS A 64 -13.07 3.14 -13.23
N GLU A 65 -14.28 3.36 -12.72
CA GLU A 65 -15.11 2.26 -12.22
C GLU A 65 -15.27 1.19 -13.31
N HIS A 66 -15.24 -0.09 -12.91
CA HIS A 66 -15.30 -1.29 -13.75
C HIS A 66 -14.08 -1.54 -14.66
N GLU A 67 -13.06 -0.67 -14.64
CA GLU A 67 -11.79 -0.95 -15.29
C GLU A 67 -11.02 -2.03 -14.51
N ARG A 68 -10.25 -2.86 -15.23
CA ARG A 68 -9.38 -3.87 -14.63
C ARG A 68 -7.98 -3.30 -14.41
N PHE A 69 -7.47 -3.48 -13.20
CA PHE A 69 -6.06 -3.24 -12.89
C PHE A 69 -5.15 -4.21 -13.66
N PRO A 70 -3.87 -3.86 -13.87
CA PRO A 70 -2.87 -4.76 -14.44
C PRO A 70 -2.77 -6.12 -13.72
N ALA A 71 -2.96 -6.12 -12.39
CA ALA A 71 -2.97 -7.33 -11.57
C ALA A 71 -4.29 -8.15 -11.66
N GLY A 72 -5.29 -7.68 -12.41
CA GLY A 72 -6.54 -8.39 -12.66
C GLY A 72 -7.73 -7.98 -11.78
N TRP A 73 -7.52 -7.16 -10.73
CA TRP A 73 -8.58 -6.68 -9.85
C TRP A 73 -9.53 -5.71 -10.55
N ARG A 74 -10.78 -5.64 -10.05
CA ARG A 74 -11.83 -4.79 -10.64
C ARG A 74 -12.24 -3.70 -9.69
N ILE A 75 -12.30 -2.46 -10.18
CA ILE A 75 -12.80 -1.33 -9.38
C ILE A 75 -14.31 -1.42 -9.24
N THR A 76 -14.79 -1.47 -7.99
CA THR A 76 -16.21 -1.54 -7.64
C THR A 76 -16.77 -0.19 -7.22
N ALA A 77 -15.95 0.66 -6.59
CA ALA A 77 -16.37 2.01 -6.20
C ALA A 77 -15.22 3.01 -6.21
N ILE A 78 -15.51 4.25 -6.61
CA ILE A 78 -14.61 5.40 -6.46
C ILE A 78 -15.42 6.51 -5.80
N ASN A 79 -14.95 7.11 -4.71
CA ASN A 79 -15.59 8.29 -4.10
C ASN A 79 -14.54 9.25 -3.51
N GLU A 80 -14.97 10.35 -2.88
CA GLU A 80 -14.04 11.37 -2.39
C GLU A 80 -13.14 10.92 -1.24
N THR A 81 -13.51 9.85 -0.54
CA THR A 81 -12.83 9.34 0.66
C THR A 81 -12.07 8.05 0.41
N GLU A 82 -12.54 7.20 -0.49
CA GLU A 82 -11.93 5.90 -0.75
C GLU A 82 -12.10 5.43 -2.20
N LEU A 83 -11.30 4.43 -2.54
CA LEU A 83 -11.41 3.63 -3.76
C LEU A 83 -11.44 2.16 -3.36
N VAL A 84 -12.44 1.42 -3.86
CA VAL A 84 -12.68 0.02 -3.53
C VAL A 84 -12.51 -0.86 -4.75
N ILE A 85 -11.85 -1.99 -4.56
CA ILE A 85 -11.71 -3.04 -5.56
C ILE A 85 -12.21 -4.38 -5.03
N ASP A 86 -12.62 -5.22 -5.97
CA ASP A 86 -12.87 -6.64 -5.80
C ASP A 86 -11.58 -7.40 -6.08
N VAL A 87 -11.07 -8.08 -5.04
CA VAL A 87 -9.83 -8.87 -5.07
C VAL A 87 -10.14 -10.32 -5.47
N GLY A 88 -11.30 -10.84 -5.07
CA GLY A 88 -11.80 -12.17 -5.42
C GLY A 88 -12.35 -12.93 -4.20
N ASP A 89 -13.27 -13.85 -4.46
CA ASP A 89 -13.98 -14.67 -3.45
C ASP A 89 -13.09 -15.66 -2.69
N THR A 90 -11.91 -15.99 -3.25
CA THR A 90 -10.92 -16.85 -2.57
C THR A 90 -9.92 -16.08 -1.71
N CYS A 91 -10.04 -14.75 -1.64
CA CYS A 91 -9.11 -13.87 -0.95
C CYS A 91 -9.72 -13.31 0.35
N ASP A 92 -8.88 -13.10 1.36
CA ASP A 92 -9.27 -12.42 2.60
C ASP A 92 -8.40 -11.16 2.79
N PRO A 93 -8.97 -9.95 2.70
CA PRO A 93 -10.38 -9.67 2.43
C PRO A 93 -10.77 -9.85 0.95
N GLU A 94 -12.04 -10.15 0.68
CA GLU A 94 -12.59 -10.25 -0.68
C GLU A 94 -12.59 -8.89 -1.40
N GLU A 95 -12.73 -7.80 -0.64
CA GLU A 95 -12.65 -6.43 -1.12
C GLU A 95 -11.51 -5.68 -0.44
N TRP A 96 -10.86 -4.80 -1.20
CA TRP A 96 -9.80 -3.93 -0.67
C TRP A 96 -10.14 -2.47 -0.89
N ALA A 97 -10.00 -1.66 0.17
CA ALA A 97 -10.31 -0.24 0.14
C ALA A 97 -9.07 0.61 0.48
N TRP A 98 -8.68 1.49 -0.44
CA TRP A 98 -7.68 2.52 -0.17
C TRP A 98 -8.37 3.80 0.28
N GLN A 99 -8.04 4.26 1.48
CA GLN A 99 -8.46 5.58 1.96
C GLN A 99 -7.66 6.69 1.29
N ARG A 100 -8.28 7.86 1.14
CA ARG A 100 -7.67 9.00 0.48
C ARG A 100 -6.56 9.60 1.36
N GLU A 101 -5.37 9.67 0.80
CA GLU A 101 -4.20 10.25 1.44
C GLU A 101 -3.94 11.70 1.03
N GLY A 102 -3.32 12.48 1.93
CA GLY A 102 -2.82 13.83 1.66
C GLY A 102 -3.82 14.97 1.90
N LYS A 103 -4.97 14.71 2.53
CA LYS A 103 -5.86 15.76 3.04
C LYS A 103 -5.32 16.41 4.33
N ASP A 104 -4.58 15.64 5.14
CA ASP A 104 -4.01 16.10 6.39
C ASP A 104 -2.52 16.43 6.25
N LYS A 105 -2.18 17.72 6.29
CA LYS A 105 -0.79 18.20 6.43
C LYS A 105 -0.23 18.05 7.84
N ASN A 106 -0.90 17.31 8.71
CA ASN A 106 -0.52 17.13 10.12
C ASN A 106 -0.21 15.66 10.40
N GLU A 107 0.68 15.06 9.61
CA GLU A 107 1.52 13.99 10.18
C GLU A 107 2.48 14.65 11.16
N VAL A 108 1.98 14.94 12.37
CA VAL A 108 2.86 15.20 13.52
C VAL A 108 3.58 13.89 13.75
N LYS A 109 4.78 13.81 13.18
CA LYS A 109 5.73 12.75 13.45
C LYS A 109 6.16 12.95 14.90
N ASP A 110 5.42 12.33 15.83
CA ASP A 110 5.83 12.22 17.22
C ASP A 110 7.16 11.48 17.23
N SER A 111 8.24 12.25 17.20
CA SER A 111 9.57 11.75 17.42
C SER A 111 9.56 11.33 18.87
N ALA A 112 9.52 10.02 19.13
CA ALA A 112 9.57 9.48 20.47
C ALA A 112 10.78 10.09 21.20
N VAL A 113 10.49 11.04 22.08
CA VAL A 113 11.47 11.63 22.99
C VAL A 113 11.89 10.49 23.90
N ALA A 114 13.14 10.05 23.75
CA ALA A 114 13.77 9.18 24.72
C ALA A 114 13.62 9.83 26.10
N ALA A 115 13.09 9.06 27.05
CA ALA A 115 12.81 9.50 28.41
C ALA A 115 14.05 10.19 29.01
N GLY A 116 13.98 11.51 29.20
CA GLY A 116 15.07 12.23 29.86
C GLY A 116 15.11 13.75 29.72
N VAL A 117 14.37 14.36 28.79
CA VAL A 117 14.41 15.83 28.64
C VAL A 117 13.00 16.41 28.68
N GLN A 118 12.71 17.18 29.73
CA GLN A 118 11.50 17.98 29.82
C GLN A 118 11.45 19.00 28.67
N PRO A 119 10.37 19.07 27.88
CA PRO A 119 10.17 20.19 26.99
C PRO A 119 9.95 21.47 27.80
N PRO A 120 10.52 22.62 27.39
CA PRO A 120 10.32 23.87 28.10
C PRO A 120 8.85 24.29 28.02
N ALA A 121 8.38 24.88 29.12
CA ALA A 121 7.01 25.28 29.34
C ALA A 121 6.45 26.13 28.18
N VAL A 122 5.23 25.78 27.78
CA VAL A 122 4.37 26.49 26.82
C VAL A 122 4.34 27.99 27.16
N GLY A 123 5.03 28.77 26.33
CA GLY A 123 4.96 30.22 26.31
C GLY A 123 3.64 30.68 25.70
N ARG A 124 2.73 31.13 26.56
CA ARG A 124 1.45 31.75 26.25
C ARG A 124 1.63 32.89 25.23
N ARG A 125 0.82 32.82 24.18
CA ARG A 125 0.51 33.83 23.14
C ARG A 125 0.77 35.29 23.55
N ALA A 126 1.62 36.00 22.82
CA ALA A 126 1.59 37.46 22.70
C ALA A 126 1.74 37.83 21.21
N LYS A 127 0.70 38.47 20.67
CA LYS A 127 0.64 38.99 19.30
C LYS A 127 1.46 40.28 19.28
N ALA A 128 2.48 40.36 18.43
CA ALA A 128 3.28 41.59 18.25
C ALA A 128 3.65 41.82 16.77
N GLY A 129 3.45 43.07 16.33
CA GLY A 129 3.87 43.66 15.04
C GLY A 129 2.70 44.03 14.12
N HIS A 130 2.50 45.26 13.63
CA HIS A 130 3.38 46.45 13.57
C HIS A 130 2.55 47.75 13.36
N ALA A 131 3.12 48.89 13.77
CA ALA A 131 2.73 50.29 13.44
C ALA A 131 2.81 50.55 11.91
N GLY A 132 2.17 51.52 11.25
CA GLY A 132 1.78 52.89 11.58
C GLY A 132 2.56 53.88 10.69
N GLY A 133 1.88 54.74 9.93
CA GLY A 133 2.45 55.98 9.35
C GLY A 133 2.27 56.18 7.84
N GLY A 134 1.61 57.28 7.46
CA GLY A 134 1.46 57.78 6.09
C GLY A 134 0.10 58.42 5.84
#